data_AF-X1G1B0-F1
#
_entry.id   AF-X1G1B0-F1
#
_cell.length_a   1.000
_cell.length_b   1.000
_cell.length_c   1.000
_cell.angle_alpha   90.00
_cell.angle_beta   90.00
_cell.angle_gamma   90.00
#
_symmetry.space_group_name_H-M   'P 1'
#
loop_
_entity.id
_entity.type
_entity.pdbx_description
1 polymer ?
#
loop_
_entity_poly.entity_id
_entity_poly.type
_entity_poly.pdbx_seq_one_letter_code
_entity_poly.pdbx_strand_id
1 'polypeptide(L)' 'MKKYYLKRGLRILVLFLILILGSTMIYAQDYQTYYKNGYEYFIQEKYEMAEQYYKKAIELNPDFENAHYWLG' A
#
# COMPACT_ATOMS: atom_id res chain seq x y z
N MET A 1 -45.17 -5.04 -4.35
CA MET A 1 -44.37 -5.47 -3.18
C MET A 1 -43.06 -6.16 -3.55
N LYS A 2 -43.02 -7.28 -4.31
CA LYS A 2 -41.77 -7.97 -4.72
C LYS A 2 -40.64 -7.09 -5.32
N LYS A 3 -40.98 -6.17 -6.23
CA LYS A 3 -39.99 -5.22 -6.84
C LYS A 3 -39.30 -4.29 -5.82
N TYR A 4 -39.97 -3.96 -4.71
CA TYR A 4 -39.42 -3.10 -3.67
C TYR A 4 -38.35 -3.85 -2.86
N TYR A 5 -38.63 -5.09 -2.46
CA TYR A 5 -37.66 -5.94 -1.75
C TYR A 5 -36.46 -6.30 -2.64
N LEU A 6 -36.68 -6.51 -3.94
CA LEU A 6 -35.60 -6.78 -4.89
C LEU A 6 -34.65 -5.57 -5.03
N LYS A 7 -35.19 -4.35 -5.19
CA LYS A 7 -34.37 -3.13 -5.26
C LYS A 7 -33.65 -2.82 -3.94
N ARG A 8 -34.28 -3.12 -2.81
CA ARG A 8 -33.68 -2.93 -1.48
C ARG A 8 -32.56 -3.93 -1.21
N GLY A 9 -32.73 -5.21 -1.59
CA GLY A 9 -31.69 -6.22 -1.52
C GLY A 9 -30.50 -5.90 -2.43
N LEU A 10 -30.76 -5.45 -3.66
CA LEU A 10 -29.71 -5.04 -4.59
C LEU A 10 -28.88 -3.86 -4.07
N ARG A 11 -29.52 -2.86 -3.43
CA ARG A 11 -28.80 -1.74 -2.81
C ARG A 11 -27.87 -2.18 -1.69
N ILE A 12 -28.31 -3.10 -0.83
CA ILE A 12 -27.49 -3.63 0.27
C ILE A 12 -26.31 -4.41 -0.30
N LEU A 13 -26.54 -5.23 -1.32
CA LEU A 13 -25.49 -6.00 -2.00
C LEU A 13 -24.43 -5.10 -2.63
N VAL A 14 -24.84 -4.00 -3.28
CA VAL A 14 -23.92 -3.01 -3.86
C VAL A 14 -23.06 -2.33 -2.77
N LEU A 15 -23.65 -1.96 -1.63
CA LEU A 15 -22.90 -1.37 -0.52
C LEU A 15 -21.88 -2.34 0.09
N PHE A 16 -22.24 -3.63 0.19
CA PHE A 16 -21.31 -4.68 0.63
C PHE A 16 -20.12 -4.85 -0.34
N LEU A 17 -20.37 -4.83 -1.66
CA LEU A 17 -19.31 -4.94 -2.66
C LEU A 17 -18.34 -3.74 -2.63
N ILE A 18 -18.85 -2.53 -2.39
CA ILE A 18 -18.00 -1.32 -2.26
C ILE A 18 -17.09 -1.42 -1.03
N LEU A 19 -17.58 -1.95 0.09
CA LEU A 19 -16.78 -2.15 1.30
C LEU A 19 -15.65 -3.18 1.10
N ILE A 20 -15.94 -4.27 0.38
CA ILE A 20 -14.95 -5.33 0.09
C ILE A 20 -13.89 -4.83 -0.91
N LEU A 21 -14.29 -4.07 -1.94
CA LEU A 21 -13.33 -3.51 -2.90
C LEU A 21 -12.48 -2.38 -2.28
N GLY A 22 -13.08 -1.56 -1.42
CA GLY A 22 -12.36 -0.48 -0.71
C GLY A 22 -11.30 -0.99 0.26
N SER A 23 -11.50 -2.16 0.88
CA SER A 23 -10.49 -2.76 1.77
C SER A 23 -9.30 -3.36 1.01
N THR A 24 -9.49 -3.81 -0.24
CA THR A 24 -8.38 -4.32 -1.07
C THR A 24 -7.44 -3.23 -1.60
N MET A 25 -7.86 -1.95 -1.60
CA MET A 25 -6.98 -0.82 -1.91
C MET A 25 -6.04 -0.45 -0.76
N ILE A 26 -6.16 -1.11 0.39
CA ILE A 26 -5.34 -0.84 1.57
C ILE A 26 -4.04 -1.64 1.43
N TYR A 27 -3.10 -1.00 0.74
CA TYR A 27 -1.65 -1.26 0.72
C TYR A 27 -1.20 -2.63 0.19
N ALA A 28 -1.23 -2.81 -1.13
CA ALA A 28 -0.12 -3.55 -1.75
C ALA A 28 1.14 -2.69 -1.55
N GLN A 29 1.91 -2.95 -0.49
CA GLN A 29 3.21 -2.28 -0.30
C GLN A 29 4.18 -2.81 -1.36
N ASP A 30 4.47 -1.98 -2.36
CA ASP A 30 5.51 -2.23 -3.36
C ASP A 30 6.87 -1.70 -2.89
N TYR A 31 7.93 -2.03 -3.61
CA TYR A 31 9.28 -1.59 -3.27
C TYR A 31 9.40 -0.04 -3.27
N GLN A 32 8.61 0.66 -4.09
CA GLN A 32 8.57 2.12 -4.15
C GLN A 32 8.00 2.73 -2.87
N THR A 33 6.99 2.10 -2.27
CA THR A 33 6.44 2.53 -0.98
C THR A 33 7.47 2.40 0.13
N TYR A 34 8.18 1.27 0.18
CA TYR A 34 9.27 1.07 1.12
C TYR A 34 10.37 2.12 0.94
N TYR A 35 10.76 2.40 -0.30
CA TYR A 35 11.70 3.47 -0.62
C TYR A 35 11.25 4.85 -0.16
N LYS A 36 9.99 5.21 -0.42
CA LYS A 36 9.44 6.50 0.00
C LYS A 36 9.48 6.64 1.52
N ASN A 37 9.09 5.60 2.25
CA ASN A 37 9.17 5.60 3.71
C ASN A 37 10.63 5.76 4.17
N GLY A 38 11.57 5.06 3.53
CA GLY A 38 13.00 5.22 3.81
C GLY A 38 13.46 6.66 3.63
N TYR A 39 13.05 7.30 2.53
CA TYR A 39 13.33 8.71 2.26
C TYR A 39 12.70 9.67 3.30
N GLU A 40 11.48 9.40 3.75
CA GLU A 40 10.85 10.17 4.82
C GLU A 40 11.59 10.06 6.16
N TYR A 41 12.11 8.87 6.49
CA TYR A 41 12.97 8.68 7.67
C TYR A 41 14.33 9.34 7.50
N PHE A 42 14.90 9.33 6.29
CA PHE A 42 16.15 10.02 5.98
C PHE A 42 16.02 11.54 6.19
N ILE A 43 14.92 12.16 5.72
CA ILE A 43 14.64 13.58 5.97
C ILE A 43 14.50 13.90 7.47
N GLN A 44 14.03 12.94 8.26
CA GLN A 44 13.93 13.07 9.71
C GLN A 44 15.25 12.76 10.45
N GLU A 45 16.36 12.58 9.73
CA GLU A 45 17.67 12.20 10.26
C GLU A 45 17.67 10.86 11.02
N LYS A 46 16.65 10.02 10.78
CA LYS A 46 16.50 8.68 11.37
C LYS A 46 17.11 7.64 10.44
N TYR A 47 18.43 7.67 10.30
CA TYR A 47 19.17 6.92 9.29
C TYR A 47 19.02 5.40 9.43
N GLU A 48 18.99 4.87 10.66
CA GLU A 48 18.83 3.43 10.90
C GLU A 48 17.46 2.93 10.41
N MET A 49 16.42 3.75 10.59
CA MET A 49 15.09 3.43 10.07
C MET A 49 15.07 3.54 8.54
N ALA A 50 15.68 4.59 7.98
CA ALA A 50 15.80 4.76 6.54
C ALA A 50 16.45 3.54 5.87
N GLU A 51 17.57 3.07 6.43
CA GLU A 51 18.29 1.88 5.98
C GLU A 51 17.40 0.62 5.98
N GLN A 52 16.65 0.39 7.07
CA GLN A 52 15.73 -0.75 7.16
C GLN A 52 14.66 -0.72 6.05
N TYR A 53 14.13 0.46 5.74
CA TYR A 53 13.12 0.62 4.70
C TYR A 53 13.71 0.46 3.29
N TYR A 54 14.93 0.95 3.04
CA TYR A 54 15.62 0.71 1.77
C TYR A 54 15.97 -0.77 1.56
N LYS A 55 16.37 -1.50 2.62
CA LYS A 55 16.57 -2.96 2.54
C LYS A 55 15.30 -3.70 2.15
N LYS A 56 14.15 -3.35 2.73
CA LYS A 56 12.86 -3.95 2.34
C LYS A 56 12.48 -3.64 0.89
N ALA A 57 12.84 -2.47 0.36
CA ALA A 57 12.66 -2.15 -1.05
C ALA A 57 13.49 -3.10 -1.95
N ILE A 58 14.73 -3.41 -1.55
CA ILE A 58 15.62 -4.36 -2.27
C ILE A 58 15.14 -5.80 -2.11
N GLU A 59 14.58 -6.20 -0.97
CA GLU A 59 13.98 -7.52 -0.78
C GLU A 59 12.82 -7.79 -1.75
N LEU A 60 12.04 -6.75 -2.09
CA LEU A 60 10.94 -6.83 -3.04
C LEU A 60 11.36 -6.62 -4.50
N ASN A 61 12.37 -5.77 -4.74
CA ASN A 61 12.96 -5.56 -6.05
C ASN A 61 14.49 -5.46 -5.93
N PRO A 62 15.20 -6.58 -6.12
CA PRO A 62 16.66 -6.64 -5.99
C PRO A 62 17.42 -5.70 -6.92
N ASP A 63 16.83 -5.31 -8.06
CA ASP A 63 17.46 -4.45 -9.07
C ASP A 63 17.08 -2.97 -8.92
N PHE A 64 16.45 -2.59 -7.80
CA PHE A 64 16.00 -1.22 -7.59
C PHE A 64 17.15 -0.25 -7.29
N GLU A 65 17.71 0.33 -8.35
CA GLU A 65 18.89 1.23 -8.34
C GLU A 65 18.81 2.34 -7.27
N ASN A 66 17.65 2.95 -7.08
CA ASN A 66 17.50 4.04 -6.12
C ASN A 66 17.70 3.58 -4.67
N ALA A 67 17.26 2.37 -4.29
CA ALA A 67 17.49 1.89 -2.94
C ALA A 67 18.96 1.50 -2.71
N HIS A 68 19.64 0.95 -3.73
CA HIS A 68 21.08 0.71 -3.68
C HIS A 68 21.87 2.01 -3.52
N TYR A 69 21.49 3.05 -4.26
CA TYR A 69 22.12 4.37 -4.17
C TYR A 69 22.13 4.93 -2.73
N TRP A 70 21.05 4.75 -1.97
CA TRP A 70 20.99 5.23 -0.57
C TRP A 70 21.71 4.33 0.43
N LEU A 71 21.96 3.06 0.10
CA LEU A 71 22.69 2.13 0.97
C LEU A 71 24.21 2.19 0.78
N GLY A 72 24.69 2.79 -0.32
CA GLY A 72 26.11 3.01 -0.59
C GLY A 72 26.70 2.00 -1.57
#